data_AF-A0A815HAT3-F1
#
_entry.id   AF-A0A815HAT3-F1
#
_cell.length_a   1.000
_cell.length_b   1.000
_cell.length_c   1.000
_cell.angle_alpha   90.00
_cell.angle_beta   90.00
_cell.angle_gamma   90.00
#
_symmetry.space_group_name_H-M   'P 1'
#
loop_
_entity.id
_entity.type
_entity.pdbx_description
1 polymer ?
#
loop_
_entity_poly.entity_id
_entity_poly.type
_entity_poly.pdbx_seq_one_letter_code
_entity_poly.pdbx_strand_id
1 'polypeptide(L)'
;MLEYFPDEILLHVFEYFDIRDLYDSFYGLNSRLNSIICAKKNLSIVFSSPDDMNDSFCDAFTNYIAKLVVDHSSYIDFQAFPSLHSLILNSPSDDQLEQISYCKFPYLVHLEFGIMSNTLAYRTLYEILHSQQFPCLKTCIFHHETNVVSLNRYRQIWSNSSTLRTVWLSSVDLSLRSNPELLNQAKILSTDVKHLHLKRLDICCTSDGPSIIEIDHFLYQMPNLEKFNIASNEVYYSYEFLQQLASILNRRLRYLNEFHCELLCLMTNEELEQLPRLHACFKHIQCESKYGGQCIRLFTE
;
A
#
# COMPACT_ATOMS: atom_id res chain seq x y z
N MET A 1 -25.77 -2.19 39.10
CA MET A 1 -26.46 -1.11 38.35
C MET A 1 -26.38 -1.35 36.85
N LEU A 2 -25.19 -1.65 36.29
CA LEU A 2 -25.02 -2.00 34.87
C LEU A 2 -25.86 -3.21 34.40
N GLU A 3 -26.07 -4.19 35.27
CA GLU A 3 -26.84 -5.40 34.99
C GLU A 3 -28.31 -5.17 34.62
N TYR A 4 -28.86 -3.98 34.90
CA TYR A 4 -30.25 -3.66 34.58
C TYR A 4 -30.43 -2.95 33.24
N PHE A 5 -29.35 -2.49 32.59
CA PHE A 5 -29.46 -1.92 31.25
C PHE A 5 -29.75 -3.03 30.23
N PRO A 6 -30.51 -2.76 29.16
CA PRO A 6 -30.63 -3.66 28.00
C PRO A 6 -29.30 -3.85 27.25
N ASP A 7 -29.15 -4.96 26.52
CA ASP A 7 -27.93 -5.26 25.76
C ASP A 7 -27.65 -4.20 24.69
N GLU A 8 -28.70 -3.66 24.07
CA GLU A 8 -28.61 -2.65 23.01
C GLU A 8 -28.00 -1.34 23.53
N ILE A 9 -28.36 -0.96 24.76
CA ILE A 9 -27.81 0.24 25.40
C ILE A 9 -26.33 0.01 25.75
N LEU A 10 -25.99 -1.18 26.28
CA LEU A 10 -24.61 -1.50 26.63
C LEU A 10 -23.71 -1.58 25.40
N LEU A 11 -24.17 -2.22 24.32
CA LEU A 11 -23.45 -2.24 23.04
C LEU A 11 -23.21 -0.82 22.54
N HIS A 12 -24.24 0.02 22.53
CA HIS A 12 -24.12 1.41 22.08
C HIS A 12 -23.15 2.23 22.94
N VAL A 13 -23.17 2.04 24.26
CA VAL A 13 -22.20 2.70 25.16
C VAL A 13 -20.79 2.18 24.91
N PHE A 14 -20.61 0.87 24.79
CA PHE A 14 -19.32 0.21 24.58
C PHE A 14 -18.69 0.52 23.21
N GLU A 15 -19.47 0.98 22.22
CA GLU A 15 -18.91 1.49 20.95
C GLU A 15 -17.91 2.62 21.16
N TYR A 16 -18.10 3.45 22.20
CA TYR A 16 -17.27 4.61 22.51
C TYR A 16 -15.98 4.30 23.29
N PHE A 17 -15.79 3.05 23.72
CA PHE A 17 -14.62 2.64 24.51
C PHE A 17 -13.66 1.77 23.72
N ASP A 18 -12.37 1.85 24.06
CA ASP A 18 -11.37 0.90 23.59
C ASP A 18 -11.69 -0.50 24.11
N ILE A 19 -11.41 -1.52 23.31
CA ILE A 19 -11.71 -2.90 23.69
C ILE A 19 -10.85 -3.38 24.86
N ARG A 20 -9.62 -2.89 25.00
CA ARG A 20 -8.75 -3.20 26.15
C ARG A 20 -9.34 -2.58 27.42
N ASP A 21 -9.78 -1.33 27.38
CA ASP A 21 -10.43 -0.69 28.53
C ASP A 21 -11.68 -1.45 28.98
N LEU A 22 -12.49 -1.91 28.01
CA LEU A 22 -13.67 -2.72 28.28
C LEU A 22 -13.30 -4.08 28.87
N TYR A 23 -12.24 -4.70 28.35
CA TYR A 23 -11.74 -5.96 28.87
C TYR A 23 -11.31 -5.82 30.34
N ASP A 24 -10.41 -4.88 30.61
CA ASP A 24 -9.85 -4.66 31.95
C ASP A 24 -10.92 -4.24 32.97
N SER A 25 -11.94 -3.48 32.53
CA SER A 25 -12.99 -2.97 33.40
C SER A 25 -14.12 -3.97 33.66
N PHE A 26 -14.47 -4.78 32.66
CA PHE A 26 -15.74 -5.53 32.68
C PHE A 26 -15.63 -7.02 32.39
N TYR A 27 -14.51 -7.49 31.81
CA TYR A 27 -14.37 -8.90 31.47
C TYR A 27 -14.17 -9.76 32.73
N GLY A 28 -14.84 -10.91 32.78
CA GLY A 28 -14.83 -11.81 33.92
C GLY A 28 -15.80 -11.41 35.04
N LEU A 29 -16.45 -10.24 34.98
CA LEU A 29 -17.44 -9.84 35.98
C LEU A 29 -18.71 -10.71 35.91
N ASN A 30 -19.24 -10.92 34.71
CA ASN A 30 -20.32 -11.89 34.46
C ASN A 30 -20.39 -12.30 32.97
N SER A 31 -21.04 -13.43 32.71
CA SER A 31 -21.12 -14.02 31.36
C SER A 31 -21.84 -13.13 30.33
N ARG A 32 -22.79 -12.32 30.78
CA ARG A 32 -23.53 -11.39 29.91
C ARG A 32 -22.62 -10.27 29.41
N LEU A 33 -21.88 -9.61 30.29
CA LEU A 33 -20.91 -8.58 29.91
C LEU A 33 -19.82 -9.16 29.00
N ASN A 34 -19.29 -10.35 29.32
CA ASN A 34 -18.33 -11.02 28.44
C ASN A 34 -18.91 -11.22 27.03
N SER A 35 -20.16 -11.67 26.93
CA SER A 35 -20.83 -11.88 25.63
C SER A 35 -21.02 -10.57 24.87
N ILE A 36 -21.37 -9.48 25.55
CA ILE A 36 -21.53 -8.15 24.95
C ILE A 36 -20.19 -7.63 24.43
N ILE A 37 -19.12 -7.75 25.23
CA ILE A 37 -17.77 -7.31 24.85
C ILE A 37 -17.27 -8.14 23.65
N CYS A 38 -17.45 -9.46 23.68
CA CYS A 38 -17.09 -10.36 22.57
C CYS A 38 -17.96 -10.19 21.33
N ALA A 39 -19.17 -9.63 21.46
CA ALA A 39 -20.02 -9.32 20.31
C ALA A 39 -19.51 -8.11 19.50
N LYS A 40 -18.57 -7.33 20.05
CA LYS A 40 -17.94 -6.21 19.32
C LYS A 40 -17.14 -6.78 18.15
N LYS A 41 -17.56 -6.41 16.94
CA LYS A 41 -16.93 -6.86 15.70
C LYS A 41 -15.81 -5.91 15.29
N ASN A 42 -14.94 -6.40 14.41
CA ASN A 42 -13.89 -5.61 13.76
C ASN A 42 -12.89 -4.99 14.73
N LEU A 43 -12.44 -5.77 15.71
CA LEU A 43 -11.48 -5.28 16.69
C LEU A 43 -10.16 -4.95 16.01
N SER A 44 -9.56 -3.85 16.45
CA SER A 44 -8.23 -3.41 16.05
C SER A 44 -7.31 -3.53 17.24
N ILE A 45 -6.16 -4.17 17.06
CA ILE A 45 -5.10 -4.24 18.07
C ILE A 45 -3.79 -3.72 17.49
N VAL A 46 -2.99 -3.12 18.37
CA VAL A 46 -1.60 -2.74 18.10
C VAL A 46 -0.72 -3.54 19.04
N PHE A 47 0.28 -4.22 18.48
CA PHE A 47 1.36 -4.86 19.25
C PHE A 47 2.64 -4.04 19.09
N SER A 48 3.08 -3.51 20.22
CA SER A 48 4.30 -2.70 20.34
C SER A 48 5.40 -3.47 21.07
N SER A 49 5.05 -4.47 21.87
CA SER A 49 5.98 -5.31 22.63
C SER A 49 5.81 -6.80 22.26
N PRO A 50 6.90 -7.61 22.28
CA PRO A 50 6.81 -9.06 22.18
C PRO A 50 5.90 -9.70 23.24
N ASP A 51 5.81 -9.08 24.42
CA ASP A 51 5.03 -9.62 25.54
C ASP A 51 3.51 -9.45 25.35
N ASP A 52 3.07 -8.61 24.40
CA ASP A 52 1.65 -8.32 24.18
C ASP A 52 0.84 -9.56 23.75
N MET A 53 1.50 -10.56 23.14
CA MET A 53 0.88 -11.83 22.77
C MET A 53 0.57 -12.73 23.98
N ASN A 54 1.31 -12.57 25.08
CA ASN A 54 1.10 -13.34 26.31
C ASN A 54 0.00 -12.73 27.21
N ASP A 55 -0.61 -11.63 26.77
CA ASP A 55 -1.73 -11.01 27.45
C ASP A 55 -2.97 -11.90 27.39
N SER A 56 -3.60 -12.14 28.53
CA SER A 56 -4.88 -12.85 28.65
C SER A 56 -5.98 -12.29 27.74
N PHE A 57 -5.88 -11.00 27.38
CA PHE A 57 -6.72 -10.37 26.37
C PHE A 57 -6.68 -11.14 25.04
N CYS A 58 -5.49 -11.51 24.58
CA CYS A 58 -5.31 -12.20 23.31
C CYS A 58 -6.04 -13.56 23.34
N ASP A 59 -5.91 -14.33 24.41
CA ASP A 59 -6.61 -15.62 24.55
C ASP A 59 -8.13 -15.51 24.36
N ALA A 60 -8.73 -14.41 24.83
CA ALA A 60 -10.17 -14.18 24.71
C ALA A 60 -10.60 -13.60 23.35
N PHE A 61 -9.77 -12.74 22.73
CA PHE A 61 -10.21 -11.90 21.61
C PHE A 61 -9.60 -12.22 20.25
N THR A 62 -8.58 -13.09 20.15
CA THR A 62 -7.83 -13.27 18.90
C THR A 62 -8.72 -13.63 17.69
N ASN A 63 -9.76 -14.43 17.90
CA ASN A 63 -10.71 -14.83 16.86
C ASN A 63 -11.57 -13.67 16.30
N TYR A 64 -11.65 -12.54 17.00
CA TYR A 64 -12.48 -11.38 16.65
C TYR A 64 -11.65 -10.20 16.13
N ILE A 65 -10.32 -10.32 16.15
CA ILE A 65 -9.41 -9.28 15.66
C ILE A 65 -9.46 -9.26 14.13
N ALA A 66 -9.97 -8.16 13.59
CA ALA A 66 -10.03 -7.92 12.16
C ALA A 66 -8.90 -7.02 11.67
N LYS A 67 -8.32 -6.19 12.53
CA LYS A 67 -7.17 -5.35 12.22
C LYS A 67 -6.04 -5.60 13.21
N LEU A 68 -4.88 -5.95 12.67
CA LEU A 68 -3.65 -6.17 13.43
C LEU A 68 -2.59 -5.18 12.94
N VAL A 69 -2.02 -4.41 13.86
CA VAL A 69 -0.87 -3.55 13.63
C VAL A 69 0.28 -4.05 14.47
N VAL A 70 1.44 -4.25 13.85
CA VAL A 70 2.65 -4.74 14.51
C VAL A 70 3.75 -3.72 14.29
N ASP A 71 4.28 -3.17 15.37
CA ASP A 71 5.30 -2.13 15.29
C ASP A 71 6.72 -2.71 15.37
N HIS A 72 7.03 -3.35 16.50
CA HIS A 72 8.37 -3.83 16.85
C HIS A 72 8.39 -5.22 17.50
N SER A 73 7.27 -5.94 17.50
CA SER A 73 7.20 -7.28 18.10
C SER A 73 8.02 -8.29 17.29
N SER A 74 8.90 -9.03 17.96
CA SER A 74 9.78 -10.01 17.33
C SER A 74 9.07 -11.32 16.98
N TYR A 75 7.98 -11.67 17.66
CA TYR A 75 7.26 -12.93 17.45
C TYR A 75 5.75 -12.76 17.60
N ILE A 76 5.03 -13.03 16.52
CA ILE A 76 3.57 -13.13 16.46
C ILE A 76 3.25 -14.36 15.63
N ASP A 77 2.31 -15.19 16.08
CA ASP A 77 1.75 -16.27 15.28
C ASP A 77 0.53 -15.76 14.51
N PHE A 78 0.67 -15.50 13.20
CA PHE A 78 -0.43 -15.00 12.40
C PHE A 78 -1.58 -16.01 12.22
N GLN A 79 -1.37 -17.30 12.48
CA GLN A 79 -2.42 -18.32 12.40
C GLN A 79 -3.47 -18.16 13.50
N ALA A 80 -3.10 -17.49 14.60
CA ALA A 80 -4.01 -17.23 15.71
C ALA A 80 -5.15 -16.26 15.32
N PHE A 81 -5.02 -15.51 14.21
CA PHE A 81 -5.93 -14.45 13.78
C PHE A 81 -6.75 -14.86 12.53
N PRO A 82 -7.70 -15.81 12.62
CA PRO A 82 -8.41 -16.34 11.45
C PRO A 82 -9.34 -15.32 10.77
N SER A 83 -9.77 -14.29 11.50
CA SER A 83 -10.73 -13.26 11.05
C SER A 83 -10.04 -11.99 10.53
N LEU A 84 -8.74 -12.05 10.23
CA LEU A 84 -7.96 -10.87 9.88
C LEU A 84 -8.36 -10.30 8.52
N HIS A 85 -8.75 -9.02 8.50
CA HIS A 85 -9.09 -8.24 7.30
C HIS A 85 -8.02 -7.20 6.97
N SER A 86 -7.26 -6.74 7.95
CA SER A 86 -6.20 -5.74 7.79
C SER A 86 -4.97 -6.14 8.59
N LEU A 87 -3.81 -6.20 7.93
CA LEU A 87 -2.51 -6.45 8.56
C LEU A 87 -1.57 -5.30 8.21
N ILE A 88 -1.00 -4.67 9.23
CA ILE A 88 -0.02 -3.58 9.09
C ILE A 88 1.23 -3.98 9.87
N LEU A 89 2.38 -4.02 9.21
CA LEU A 89 3.65 -4.40 9.83
C LEU A 89 4.64 -3.25 9.66
N ASN A 90 4.83 -2.40 10.66
CA ASN A 90 5.64 -1.17 10.51
C ASN A 90 7.13 -1.45 10.35
N SER A 91 7.65 -2.53 10.94
CA SER A 91 9.05 -2.95 10.82
C SER A 91 9.12 -4.47 10.94
N PRO A 92 8.68 -5.21 9.90
CA PRO A 92 8.55 -6.65 9.98
C PRO A 92 9.90 -7.33 10.14
N SER A 93 9.97 -8.35 11.00
CA SER A 93 11.11 -9.25 11.06
C SER A 93 11.12 -10.22 9.87
N ASP A 94 12.28 -10.80 9.56
CA ASP A 94 12.40 -11.83 8.52
C ASP A 94 11.47 -13.03 8.81
N ASP A 95 11.30 -13.41 10.07
CA ASP A 95 10.38 -14.48 10.50
C ASP A 95 8.91 -14.13 10.22
N GLN A 96 8.51 -12.86 10.41
CA GLN A 96 7.16 -12.41 10.08
C GLN A 96 6.93 -12.42 8.56
N LEU A 97 7.94 -11.99 7.80
CA LEU A 97 7.90 -12.03 6.34
C LEU A 97 7.79 -13.46 5.79
N GLU A 98 8.47 -14.42 6.42
CA GLU A 98 8.33 -15.84 6.10
C GLU A 98 6.95 -16.37 6.50
N GLN A 99 6.45 -16.03 7.70
CA GLN A 99 5.11 -16.41 8.15
C GLN A 99 4.02 -16.02 7.17
N ILE A 100 4.08 -14.81 6.64
CA ILE A 100 3.08 -14.32 5.68
C ILE A 100 3.07 -15.17 4.42
N SER A 101 4.20 -15.73 3.99
CA SER A 101 4.29 -16.50 2.77
C SER A 101 3.79 -17.94 2.89
N TYR A 102 3.50 -18.44 4.10
CA TYR A 102 2.87 -19.75 4.29
C TYR A 102 1.52 -19.71 5.01
N CYS A 103 1.20 -18.62 5.72
CA CYS A 103 -0.10 -18.46 6.36
C CYS A 103 -1.20 -18.21 5.31
N LYS A 104 -2.42 -18.68 5.62
CA LYS A 104 -3.60 -18.41 4.79
C LYS A 104 -4.39 -17.28 5.41
N PHE A 105 -4.65 -16.25 4.62
CA PHE A 105 -5.44 -15.10 5.04
C PHE A 105 -6.69 -14.97 4.17
N PRO A 106 -7.71 -15.83 4.39
CA PRO A 106 -8.86 -15.92 3.50
C PRO A 106 -9.67 -14.63 3.40
N TYR A 107 -9.63 -13.78 4.43
CA TYR A 107 -10.44 -12.56 4.52
C TYR A 107 -9.61 -11.28 4.45
N LEU A 108 -8.29 -11.36 4.25
CA LEU A 108 -7.43 -10.18 4.26
C LEU A 108 -7.71 -9.31 3.04
N VAL A 109 -8.11 -8.07 3.31
CA VAL A 109 -8.45 -7.05 2.32
C VAL A 109 -7.33 -6.01 2.19
N HIS A 110 -6.65 -5.70 3.31
CA HIS A 110 -5.59 -4.70 3.39
C HIS A 110 -4.32 -5.31 3.95
N LEU A 111 -3.21 -5.11 3.24
CA LEU A 111 -1.88 -5.49 3.70
C LEU A 111 -0.94 -4.31 3.54
N GLU A 112 -0.22 -3.98 4.60
CA GLU A 112 0.71 -2.87 4.63
C GLU A 112 2.01 -3.28 5.31
N PHE A 113 3.10 -2.98 4.63
CA PHE A 113 4.44 -3.12 5.14
C PHE A 113 5.02 -1.72 5.30
N GLY A 114 5.39 -1.39 6.52
CA GLY A 114 6.28 -0.29 6.84
C GLY A 114 7.71 -0.59 6.40
N ILE A 115 8.67 -0.01 7.11
CA ILE A 115 10.08 -0.01 6.78
C ILE A 115 10.64 -1.44 6.80
N MET A 116 10.96 -1.98 5.63
CA MET A 116 11.62 -3.28 5.48
C MET A 116 13.12 -3.11 5.25
N SER A 117 13.94 -3.85 5.99
CA SER A 117 15.40 -3.68 5.99
C SER A 117 16.15 -4.62 5.03
N ASN A 118 15.50 -5.48 4.23
CA ASN A 118 16.22 -6.60 3.60
C ASN A 118 15.67 -7.13 2.27
N THR A 119 16.50 -7.93 1.59
CA THR A 119 16.22 -8.68 0.35
C THR A 119 15.05 -9.67 0.42
N LEU A 120 14.71 -10.16 1.62
CA LEU A 120 13.58 -11.05 1.87
C LEU A 120 12.22 -10.37 1.60
N ALA A 121 12.14 -9.04 1.77
CA ALA A 121 10.97 -8.24 1.44
C ALA A 121 10.45 -8.52 0.02
N TYR A 122 11.35 -8.69 -0.95
CA TYR A 122 10.99 -8.96 -2.35
C TYR A 122 10.43 -10.35 -2.57
N ARG A 123 11.02 -11.33 -1.89
CA ARG A 123 10.55 -12.72 -1.97
C ARG A 123 9.13 -12.77 -1.41
N THR A 124 8.90 -12.17 -0.26
CA THR A 124 7.60 -12.08 0.38
C THR A 124 6.60 -11.32 -0.49
N LEU A 125 6.97 -10.18 -1.07
CA LEU A 125 6.17 -9.43 -2.05
C LEU A 125 5.71 -10.28 -3.24
N TYR A 126 6.66 -10.97 -3.87
CA TYR A 126 6.40 -11.83 -5.00
C TYR A 126 5.48 -12.99 -4.58
N GLU A 127 5.80 -13.65 -3.47
CA GLU A 127 5.01 -14.77 -2.93
C GLU A 127 3.59 -14.32 -2.57
N ILE A 128 3.40 -13.18 -1.90
CA ILE A 128 2.08 -12.64 -1.54
C ILE A 128 1.21 -12.38 -2.75
N LEU A 129 1.77 -11.74 -3.79
CA LEU A 129 0.97 -11.26 -4.91
C LEU A 129 0.74 -12.36 -5.97
N HIS A 130 1.51 -13.45 -5.92
CA HIS A 130 1.29 -14.64 -6.74
C HIS A 130 0.57 -15.77 -6.00
N SER A 131 0.50 -15.73 -4.67
CA SER A 131 -0.12 -16.81 -3.91
C SER A 131 -1.65 -16.69 -3.91
N GLN A 132 -2.31 -17.85 -3.92
CA GLN A 132 -3.74 -17.95 -3.64
C GLN A 132 -4.06 -17.77 -2.14
N GLN A 133 -3.10 -17.31 -1.33
CA GLN A 133 -3.27 -17.18 0.13
C GLN A 133 -4.10 -15.95 0.51
N PHE A 134 -4.22 -14.99 -0.40
CA PHE A 134 -4.91 -13.72 -0.17
C PHE A 134 -6.05 -13.51 -1.18
N PRO A 135 -7.07 -14.38 -1.21
CA PRO A 135 -8.12 -14.37 -2.24
C PRO A 135 -9.00 -13.10 -2.20
N CYS A 136 -8.92 -12.30 -1.13
CA CYS A 136 -9.72 -11.10 -0.93
C CYS A 136 -8.90 -9.80 -0.92
N LEU A 137 -7.59 -9.86 -1.19
CA LEU A 137 -6.71 -8.70 -1.08
C LEU A 137 -7.08 -7.63 -2.11
N LYS A 138 -7.39 -6.43 -1.63
CA LYS A 138 -7.76 -5.27 -2.46
C LYS A 138 -6.73 -4.16 -2.38
N THR A 139 -6.05 -4.01 -1.25
CA THR A 139 -5.09 -2.94 -1.01
C THR A 139 -3.78 -3.52 -0.54
N CYS A 140 -2.69 -3.09 -1.17
CA CYS A 140 -1.34 -3.43 -0.76
C CYS A 140 -0.46 -2.18 -0.72
N ILE A 141 0.18 -1.93 0.42
CA ILE A 141 1.02 -0.75 0.65
C ILE A 141 2.41 -1.22 1.07
N PHE A 142 3.43 -0.63 0.46
CA PHE A 142 4.82 -0.94 0.73
C PHE A 142 5.59 0.35 0.96
N HIS A 143 6.07 0.52 2.18
CA HIS A 143 6.95 1.61 2.56
C HIS A 143 8.40 1.11 2.52
N HIS A 144 9.25 1.66 1.67
CA HIS A 144 10.66 1.28 1.60
C HIS A 144 11.53 2.49 1.96
N GLU A 145 12.63 2.30 2.71
CA GLU A 145 13.51 3.42 3.10
C GLU A 145 14.89 3.38 2.44
N THR A 146 15.53 2.21 2.31
CA THR A 146 17.01 2.23 2.23
C THR A 146 17.64 1.52 1.05
N ASN A 147 16.90 0.72 0.28
CA ASN A 147 17.41 0.04 -0.90
C ASN A 147 16.50 0.29 -2.10
N VAL A 148 17.08 0.95 -3.10
CA VAL A 148 16.57 1.15 -4.46
C VAL A 148 16.15 -0.20 -5.04
N VAL A 149 14.84 -0.48 -5.05
CA VAL A 149 14.30 -1.71 -5.65
C VAL A 149 13.91 -1.44 -7.09
N SER A 150 14.50 -2.19 -8.02
CA SER A 150 14.06 -2.10 -9.41
C SER A 150 12.62 -2.60 -9.56
N LEU A 151 11.74 -1.71 -10.03
CA LEU A 151 10.33 -1.98 -10.29
C LEU A 151 10.13 -3.11 -11.33
N ASN A 152 11.17 -3.44 -12.10
CA ASN A 152 11.14 -4.57 -13.04
C ASN A 152 10.88 -5.90 -12.37
N ARG A 153 11.28 -6.07 -11.09
CA ARG A 153 10.93 -7.25 -10.30
C ARG A 153 9.45 -7.28 -9.91
N TYR A 154 8.79 -6.12 -9.92
CA TYR A 154 7.36 -5.98 -9.70
C TYR A 154 6.53 -6.10 -10.99
N ARG A 155 7.13 -6.23 -12.18
CA ARG A 155 6.32 -6.41 -13.41
C ARG A 155 5.56 -7.73 -13.42
N GLN A 156 6.09 -8.78 -12.80
CA GLN A 156 5.41 -10.08 -12.68
C GLN A 156 4.29 -10.05 -11.64
N ILE A 157 4.45 -9.20 -10.62
CA ILE A 157 3.59 -9.08 -9.43
C ILE A 157 2.12 -8.78 -9.76
N TRP A 158 1.85 -8.05 -10.83
CA TRP A 158 0.49 -7.59 -11.17
C TRP A 158 -0.35 -8.61 -11.94
N SER A 159 0.27 -9.68 -12.43
CA SER A 159 -0.35 -10.53 -13.43
C SER A 159 -1.44 -11.47 -12.88
N ASN A 160 -1.37 -11.81 -11.58
CA ASN A 160 -2.14 -12.94 -11.03
C ASN A 160 -3.19 -12.56 -9.98
N SER A 161 -3.19 -11.32 -9.47
CA SER A 161 -4.22 -10.91 -8.50
C SER A 161 -5.46 -10.36 -9.21
N SER A 162 -6.56 -11.10 -9.13
CA SER A 162 -7.84 -10.66 -9.70
C SER A 162 -8.59 -9.66 -8.80
N THR A 163 -8.21 -9.55 -7.54
CA THR A 163 -8.92 -8.74 -6.54
C THR A 163 -8.24 -7.41 -6.23
N LEU A 164 -6.93 -7.31 -6.47
CA LEU A 164 -6.15 -6.12 -6.12
C LEU A 164 -6.65 -4.89 -6.89
N ARG A 165 -6.92 -3.81 -6.14
CA ARG A 165 -7.47 -2.55 -6.64
C ARG A 165 -6.54 -1.37 -6.39
N THR A 166 -5.82 -1.40 -5.27
CA THR A 166 -4.99 -0.29 -4.81
C THR A 166 -3.61 -0.79 -4.46
N VAL A 167 -2.62 -0.07 -4.98
CA VAL A 167 -1.21 -0.33 -4.74
C VAL A 167 -0.54 0.98 -4.41
N TRP A 168 0.24 0.98 -3.34
CA TRP A 168 1.16 2.06 -3.04
C TRP A 168 2.56 1.50 -2.82
N LEU A 169 3.50 2.02 -3.58
CA LEU A 169 4.91 1.75 -3.43
C LEU A 169 5.65 3.04 -3.10
N SER A 170 6.30 3.10 -1.94
CA SER A 170 7.23 4.18 -1.62
C SER A 170 8.66 3.78 -1.94
N SER A 171 9.47 4.78 -2.29
CA SER A 171 10.90 4.69 -2.56
C SER A 171 11.30 3.59 -3.55
N VAL A 172 10.70 3.58 -4.74
CA VAL A 172 10.99 2.60 -5.79
C VAL A 172 11.91 3.15 -6.87
N ASP A 173 12.83 2.33 -7.35
CA ASP A 173 13.61 2.63 -8.54
C ASP A 173 12.92 2.08 -9.78
N LEU A 174 12.43 2.98 -10.63
CA LEU A 174 11.85 2.60 -11.92
C LEU A 174 12.91 2.30 -12.97
N SER A 175 14.19 2.61 -12.71
CA SER A 175 15.25 2.43 -13.69
C SER A 175 15.47 0.95 -14.03
N LEU A 176 15.55 0.68 -15.33
CA LEU A 176 15.98 -0.57 -15.94
C LEU A 176 17.51 -0.72 -15.92
N ARG A 177 18.21 0.38 -15.64
CA ARG A 177 19.68 0.47 -15.72
C ARG A 177 20.38 -0.32 -14.64
N SER A 178 19.71 -0.58 -13.52
CA SER A 178 20.28 -1.23 -12.35
C SER A 178 20.59 -2.73 -12.56
N ASN A 179 20.21 -3.36 -13.69
CA ASN A 179 20.68 -4.72 -14.00
C ASN A 179 20.64 -5.10 -15.51
N PRO A 180 21.77 -5.06 -16.24
CA PRO A 180 21.82 -5.41 -17.67
C PRO A 180 21.51 -6.89 -17.98
N GLU A 181 21.66 -7.81 -17.02
CA GLU A 181 21.27 -9.21 -17.19
C GLU A 181 19.73 -9.38 -17.19
N LEU A 182 19.02 -8.57 -16.39
CA LEU A 182 17.55 -8.50 -16.40
C LEU A 182 17.02 -7.84 -17.67
N LEU A 183 17.78 -6.99 -18.36
CA LEU A 183 17.32 -6.35 -19.61
C LEU A 183 17.17 -7.37 -20.76
N ASN A 184 18.06 -8.38 -20.80
CA ASN A 184 17.95 -9.49 -21.74
C ASN A 184 16.81 -10.45 -21.37
N GLN A 185 16.48 -10.60 -20.08
CA GLN A 185 15.30 -11.33 -19.63
C GLN A 185 13.99 -10.53 -19.79
N ALA A 186 14.02 -9.21 -19.67
CA ALA A 186 12.87 -8.32 -19.85
C ALA A 186 12.41 -8.26 -21.32
N LYS A 187 13.33 -8.43 -22.27
CA LYS A 187 12.99 -8.66 -23.68
C LYS A 187 12.29 -9.99 -23.92
N ILE A 188 12.50 -10.99 -23.06
CA ILE A 188 11.84 -12.31 -23.10
C ILE A 188 10.53 -12.28 -22.27
N LEU A 189 10.46 -11.42 -21.25
CA LEU A 189 9.30 -11.15 -20.40
C LEU A 189 8.47 -9.98 -20.93
N SER A 190 8.29 -9.90 -22.25
CA SER A 190 7.14 -9.19 -22.85
C SER A 190 5.87 -9.96 -22.48
N THR A 191 5.53 -9.99 -21.21
CA THR A 191 4.28 -10.58 -20.76
C THR A 191 3.20 -9.60 -21.16
N ASP A 192 2.40 -9.97 -22.17
CA ASP A 192 1.14 -9.32 -22.56
C ASP A 192 0.09 -9.31 -21.42
N VAL A 193 0.48 -9.66 -20.20
CA VAL A 193 -0.41 -9.76 -19.07
C VAL A 193 -0.73 -8.36 -18.57
N LYS A 194 -2.02 -8.05 -18.59
CA LYS A 194 -2.59 -6.79 -18.15
C LYS A 194 -3.33 -7.00 -16.84
N HIS A 195 -3.05 -6.17 -15.85
CA HIS A 195 -3.83 -6.10 -14.63
C HIS A 195 -5.09 -5.25 -14.89
N LEU A 196 -6.21 -5.92 -15.19
CA LEU A 196 -7.46 -5.25 -15.55
C LEU A 196 -8.25 -4.71 -14.36
N HIS A 197 -7.90 -5.15 -13.14
CA HIS A 197 -8.63 -4.80 -11.94
C HIS A 197 -8.04 -3.63 -11.15
N LEU A 198 -6.77 -3.28 -11.34
CA LEU A 198 -6.11 -2.23 -10.59
C LEU A 198 -6.72 -0.87 -10.96
N LYS A 199 -7.10 -0.11 -9.94
CA LYS A 199 -7.78 1.18 -10.06
C LYS A 199 -6.94 2.33 -9.55
N ARG A 200 -6.11 2.09 -8.54
CA ARG A 200 -5.25 3.09 -7.93
C ARG A 200 -3.82 2.60 -7.84
N LEU A 201 -2.90 3.46 -8.23
CA LEU A 201 -1.47 3.24 -8.17
C LEU A 201 -0.80 4.50 -7.65
N ASP A 202 -0.05 4.38 -6.55
CA ASP A 202 0.77 5.43 -5.99
C ASP A 202 2.23 4.98 -6.03
N ILE A 203 3.11 5.78 -6.64
CA ILE A 203 4.54 5.52 -6.71
C ILE A 203 5.31 6.74 -6.22
N CYS A 204 6.19 6.54 -5.25
CA CYS A 204 7.23 7.51 -4.92
C CYS A 204 8.58 6.94 -5.36
N CYS A 205 9.31 7.68 -6.20
CA CYS A 205 10.56 7.23 -6.80
C CYS A 205 11.79 7.81 -6.08
N THR A 206 12.88 7.03 -6.04
CA THR A 206 14.19 7.45 -5.50
C THR A 206 15.18 7.85 -6.59
N SER A 207 16.22 8.61 -6.18
CA SER A 207 17.52 8.98 -6.77
C SER A 207 17.67 9.16 -8.28
N ASP A 208 17.31 8.18 -9.09
CA ASP A 208 17.48 8.24 -10.55
C ASP A 208 16.18 8.51 -11.28
N GLY A 209 15.04 8.33 -10.59
CA GLY A 209 13.72 8.58 -11.13
C GLY A 209 13.39 7.69 -12.35
N PRO A 210 12.11 7.61 -12.75
CA PRO A 210 11.75 6.89 -13.96
C PRO A 210 12.20 7.61 -15.23
N SER A 211 12.69 6.83 -16.20
CA SER A 211 12.63 7.23 -17.60
C SER A 211 11.20 7.12 -18.13
N ILE A 212 10.93 7.89 -19.18
CA ILE A 212 9.62 7.92 -19.81
C ILE A 212 9.23 6.58 -20.48
N ILE A 213 10.23 5.83 -20.94
CA ILE A 213 10.05 4.50 -21.55
C ILE A 213 9.59 3.50 -20.48
N GLU A 214 10.15 3.60 -19.26
CA GLU A 214 9.75 2.76 -18.13
C GLU A 214 8.31 3.04 -17.71
N ILE A 215 7.93 4.31 -17.64
CA ILE A 215 6.54 4.70 -17.35
C ILE A 215 5.60 4.17 -18.41
N ASP A 216 5.89 4.35 -19.70
CA ASP A 216 5.01 3.86 -20.78
C ASP A 216 4.80 2.35 -20.71
N HIS A 217 5.90 1.60 -20.51
CA HIS A 217 5.83 0.16 -20.37
C HIS A 217 5.02 -0.25 -19.13
N PHE A 218 5.22 0.44 -18.00
CA PHE A 218 4.53 0.12 -16.77
C PHE A 218 3.02 0.38 -16.88
N LEU A 219 2.63 1.54 -17.41
CA LEU A 219 1.23 1.92 -17.58
C LEU A 219 0.52 1.09 -18.65
N TYR A 220 1.24 0.53 -19.63
CA TYR A 220 0.67 -0.41 -20.59
C TYR A 220 0.06 -1.67 -19.93
N GLN A 221 0.61 -2.09 -18.79
CA GLN A 221 0.15 -3.26 -18.05
C GLN A 221 -1.10 -2.98 -17.20
N MET A 222 -1.50 -1.71 -17.02
CA MET A 222 -2.58 -1.31 -16.10
C MET A 222 -3.57 -0.36 -16.79
N PRO A 223 -4.24 -0.79 -17.88
CA PRO A 223 -5.03 0.10 -18.73
C PRO A 223 -6.29 0.68 -18.06
N ASN A 224 -6.71 0.13 -16.91
CA ASN A 224 -7.95 0.47 -16.22
C ASN A 224 -7.74 1.32 -14.96
N LEU A 225 -6.55 1.92 -14.80
CA LEU A 225 -6.28 2.87 -13.72
C LEU A 225 -7.24 4.06 -13.80
N GLU A 226 -7.80 4.39 -12.65
CA GLU A 226 -8.64 5.56 -12.42
C GLU A 226 -7.82 6.64 -11.70
N LYS A 227 -6.94 6.23 -10.78
CA LYS A 227 -6.07 7.10 -9.99
C LYS A 227 -4.61 6.74 -10.19
N PHE A 228 -3.78 7.71 -10.54
CA PHE A 228 -2.34 7.51 -10.66
C PHE A 228 -1.56 8.64 -10.00
N ASN A 229 -0.74 8.29 -9.02
CA ASN A 229 0.10 9.22 -8.29
C ASN A 229 1.56 8.86 -8.52
N ILE A 230 2.37 9.83 -8.91
CA ILE A 230 3.80 9.68 -9.14
C ILE A 230 4.56 10.83 -8.48
N ALA A 231 5.54 10.52 -7.64
CA ALA A 231 6.39 11.51 -6.99
C ALA A 231 7.87 11.19 -7.20
N SER A 232 8.70 12.20 -7.39
CA SER A 232 10.16 12.09 -7.45
C SER A 232 10.78 13.41 -7.04
N ASN A 233 11.55 13.38 -5.94
CA ASN A 233 12.08 14.58 -5.31
C ASN A 233 13.58 14.81 -5.55
N GLU A 234 14.23 13.94 -6.31
CA GLU A 234 15.70 13.94 -6.45
C GLU A 234 16.18 14.23 -7.88
N VAL A 235 15.28 14.17 -8.88
CA VAL A 235 15.62 14.28 -10.30
C VAL A 235 14.91 15.45 -10.96
N TYR A 236 15.68 16.24 -11.72
CA TYR A 236 15.15 17.30 -12.56
C TYR A 236 14.65 16.76 -13.90
N TYR A 237 13.35 16.93 -14.13
CA TYR A 237 12.69 16.61 -15.40
C TYR A 237 12.56 17.85 -16.29
N SER A 238 12.66 17.64 -17.60
CA SER A 238 12.44 18.70 -18.59
C SER A 238 10.95 18.85 -18.92
N TYR A 239 10.58 19.97 -19.54
CA TYR A 239 9.25 20.13 -20.11
C TYR A 239 8.89 19.03 -21.13
N GLU A 240 9.86 18.61 -21.94
CA GLU A 240 9.69 17.52 -22.91
C GLU A 240 9.24 16.21 -22.23
N PHE A 241 9.80 15.90 -21.05
CA PHE A 241 9.38 14.74 -20.27
C PHE A 241 7.88 14.81 -19.92
N LEU A 242 7.39 15.98 -19.49
CA LEU A 242 5.97 16.18 -19.15
C LEU A 242 5.06 16.09 -20.39
N GLN A 243 5.51 16.57 -21.55
CA GLN A 243 4.80 16.40 -22.83
C GLN A 243 4.66 14.92 -23.20
N GLN A 244 5.74 14.16 -23.07
CA GLN A 244 5.72 12.73 -23.35
C GLN A 244 4.86 11.98 -22.32
N LEU A 245 4.90 12.38 -21.05
CA LEU A 245 4.07 11.80 -20.00
C LEU A 245 2.59 12.02 -20.30
N ALA A 246 2.19 13.23 -20.63
CA ALA A 246 0.82 13.54 -21.04
C ALA A 246 0.36 12.70 -22.25
N SER A 247 1.23 12.51 -23.25
CA SER A 247 0.95 11.64 -24.40
C SER A 247 0.72 10.18 -23.98
N ILE A 248 1.53 9.66 -23.05
CA ILE A 248 1.37 8.31 -22.50
C ILE A 248 0.06 8.18 -21.74
N LEU A 249 -0.28 9.13 -20.86
CA LEU A 249 -1.52 9.11 -20.08
C LEU A 249 -2.75 9.08 -21.01
N ASN A 250 -2.79 9.98 -22.00
CA ASN A 250 -3.86 10.04 -23.00
C ASN A 250 -3.99 8.72 -23.80
N ARG A 251 -2.86 8.08 -24.13
CA ARG A 251 -2.83 6.87 -24.95
C ARG A 251 -3.17 5.60 -24.16
N ARG A 252 -2.68 5.48 -22.92
CA ARG A 252 -2.70 4.25 -22.13
C ARG A 252 -3.85 4.21 -21.12
N LEU A 253 -4.20 5.34 -20.49
CA LEU A 253 -5.07 5.38 -19.31
C LEU A 253 -6.39 6.11 -19.61
N ARG A 254 -7.27 5.47 -20.37
CA ARG A 254 -8.56 6.06 -20.80
C ARG A 254 -9.53 6.37 -19.66
N TYR A 255 -9.37 5.72 -18.51
CA TYR A 255 -10.23 5.86 -17.34
C TYR A 255 -9.63 6.74 -16.26
N LEU A 256 -8.45 7.33 -16.50
CA LEU A 256 -7.78 8.19 -15.54
C LEU A 256 -8.64 9.42 -15.25
N ASN A 257 -9.09 9.53 -14.01
CA ASN A 257 -9.86 10.67 -13.53
C ASN A 257 -9.07 11.49 -12.49
N GLU A 258 -8.18 10.84 -11.75
CA GLU A 258 -7.33 11.47 -10.74
C GLU A 258 -5.86 11.24 -11.09
N PHE A 259 -5.08 12.31 -11.14
CA PHE A 259 -3.65 12.25 -11.38
C PHE A 259 -2.93 13.22 -10.46
N HIS A 260 -2.00 12.72 -9.66
CA HIS A 260 -1.11 13.54 -8.85
C HIS A 260 0.34 13.30 -9.29
N CYS A 261 1.06 14.38 -9.53
CA CYS A 261 2.44 14.34 -9.99
C CYS A 261 3.25 15.35 -9.19
N GLU A 262 4.24 14.91 -8.43
CA GLU A 262 5.18 15.77 -7.71
C GLU A 262 6.59 15.52 -8.25
N LEU A 263 7.07 16.41 -9.12
CA LEU A 263 8.38 16.28 -9.76
C LEU A 263 9.19 17.57 -9.62
N LEU A 264 10.51 17.46 -9.51
CA LEU A 264 11.38 18.61 -9.73
C LEU A 264 11.53 18.84 -11.23
N CYS A 265 11.27 20.07 -11.69
CA CYS A 265 11.36 20.43 -13.10
C CYS A 265 12.17 21.70 -13.32
N LEU A 266 12.84 21.76 -14.47
CA LEU A 266 13.48 22.98 -14.98
C LEU A 266 12.63 23.50 -16.14
N MET A 267 11.85 24.53 -15.87
CA MET A 267 10.88 25.08 -16.83
C MET A 267 10.88 26.60 -16.81
N THR A 268 10.52 27.17 -17.96
CA THR A 268 10.20 28.59 -18.13
C THR A 268 8.73 28.85 -17.76
N ASN A 269 8.40 30.12 -17.49
CA ASN A 269 7.01 30.51 -17.23
C ASN A 269 6.09 30.21 -18.43
N GLU A 270 6.60 30.36 -19.65
CA GLU A 270 5.82 30.05 -20.87
C GLU A 270 5.48 28.56 -20.97
N GLU A 271 6.39 27.67 -20.59
CA GLU A 271 6.13 26.22 -20.57
C GLU A 271 5.14 25.85 -19.46
N LEU A 272 5.23 26.50 -18.29
CA LEU A 272 4.31 26.32 -17.17
C LEU A 272 2.86 26.66 -17.58
N GLU A 273 2.66 27.77 -18.31
CA GLU A 273 1.35 28.19 -18.84
C GLU A 273 0.78 27.20 -19.88
N GLN A 274 1.64 26.42 -20.54
CA GLN A 274 1.22 25.43 -21.53
C GLN A 274 0.84 24.07 -20.93
N LEU A 275 1.29 23.75 -19.70
CA LEU A 275 1.03 22.45 -19.06
C LEU A 275 -0.45 22.04 -19.01
N PRO A 276 -1.41 22.92 -18.64
CA PRO A 276 -2.82 22.55 -18.59
C PRO A 276 -3.40 22.11 -19.93
N ARG A 277 -2.75 22.47 -21.05
CA ARG A 277 -3.18 22.10 -22.41
C ARG A 277 -2.73 20.70 -22.81
N LEU A 278 -1.78 20.09 -22.09
CA LEU A 278 -1.21 18.78 -22.44
C LEU A 278 -2.14 17.61 -22.06
N HIS A 279 -2.82 17.72 -20.92
CA HIS A 279 -3.70 16.66 -20.42
C HIS A 279 -4.83 17.23 -19.57
N ALA A 280 -6.02 16.63 -19.66
CA ALA A 280 -7.21 17.10 -18.92
C ALA A 280 -7.07 17.03 -17.39
N CYS A 281 -6.15 16.22 -16.88
CA CYS A 281 -5.83 16.13 -15.45
C CYS A 281 -4.83 17.18 -14.95
N PHE A 282 -4.19 17.96 -15.83
CA PHE A 282 -3.17 18.94 -15.42
C PHE A 282 -3.81 20.29 -15.10
N LYS A 283 -4.95 20.29 -14.39
CA LYS A 283 -5.75 21.51 -14.15
C LYS A 283 -5.13 22.39 -13.08
N HIS A 284 -4.65 21.77 -12.01
CA HIS A 284 -4.09 22.48 -10.86
C HIS A 284 -2.60 22.26 -10.80
N ILE A 285 -1.88 23.38 -10.79
CA ILE A 285 -0.43 23.41 -10.81
C ILE A 285 0.03 24.25 -9.62
N GLN A 286 0.72 23.62 -8.68
CA GLN A 286 1.44 24.32 -7.63
C GLN A 286 2.93 24.29 -7.99
N CYS A 287 3.56 25.46 -7.96
CA CYS A 287 4.98 25.61 -8.22
C CYS A 287 5.66 26.19 -6.98
N GLU A 288 6.69 25.51 -6.49
CA GLU A 288 7.51 25.94 -5.36
C GLU A 288 8.99 25.91 -5.76
N SER A 289 9.72 27.01 -5.59
CA SER A 289 11.16 27.03 -5.87
C SER A 289 11.92 26.22 -4.83
N LYS A 290 12.58 25.13 -5.25
CA LYS A 290 13.41 24.28 -4.37
C LYS A 290 14.76 23.99 -5.01
N TYR A 291 15.82 24.04 -4.22
CA TYR A 291 17.18 23.61 -4.60
C TYR A 291 17.75 24.23 -5.90
N GLY A 292 17.29 25.42 -6.30
CA GLY A 292 17.72 26.07 -7.54
C GLY A 292 16.90 25.70 -8.79
N GLY A 293 15.85 24.88 -8.65
CA GLY A 293 14.83 24.65 -9.68
C GLY A 293 13.40 24.85 -9.14
N GLN A 294 12.41 24.39 -9.89
CA GLN A 294 10.99 24.48 -9.54
C GLN A 294 10.45 23.08 -9.23
N CYS A 295 9.99 22.86 -8.01
CA CYS A 295 9.16 21.71 -7.68
C CYS A 295 7.75 22.00 -8.20
N ILE A 296 7.29 21.15 -9.12
CA ILE A 296 5.96 21.27 -9.72
C ILE A 296 5.11 20.13 -9.20
N ARG A 297 3.96 20.51 -8.64
CA ARG A 297 2.89 19.60 -8.26
C ARG A 297 1.73 19.78 -9.22
N LEU A 298 1.43 18.76 -10.00
CA LEU A 298 0.24 18.69 -10.85
C LEU A 298 -0.79 17.80 -10.15
N PHE A 299 -2.02 18.28 -10.00
CA PHE A 299 -3.08 17.47 -9.40
C PHE A 299 -4.46 17.76 -9.98
N THR A 300 -5.35 16.80 -9.76
CA THR A 300 -6.80 16.88 -9.97
C THR A 300 -7.48 17.08 -8.61
N GLU A 301 -8.42 18.05 -8.54
CA GLU A 301 -9.28 18.31 -7.36
C GLU A 301 -10.15 17.11 -6.98
#